data_AF-A0A348ZTU0-F1
#
_entry.id   AF-A0A348ZTU0-F1
#
_cell.length_a   1.000
_cell.length_b   1.000
_cell.length_c   1.000
_cell.angle_alpha   90.00
_cell.angle_beta   90.00
_cell.angle_gamma   90.00
#
_symmetry.space_group_name_H-M   'P 1'
#
loop_
_entity.id
_entity.type
_entity.pdbx_description
1 polymer ?
#
loop_
_entity_poly.entity_id
_entity_poly.type
_entity_poly.pdbx_seq_one_letter_code
_entity_poly.pdbx_strand_id
1 'polypeptide(L)'
;MQAVAAVESPSPKVQKQGIPSSEAQADETVAHSLAPGVQASLGEMRAKSAVLVEASTGTTIYEQNADEPIEPASFTKILTLYLVNEALKNGT
;
A
#
# COMPACT_ATOMS: atom_id res chain seq x y z
N MET A 1 25.05 5.45 56.21
CA MET A 1 26.26 6.30 56.17
C MET A 1 26.75 6.29 54.73
N GLN A 2 26.30 7.23 53.89
CA GLN A 2 27.01 8.45 53.43
C GLN A 2 28.31 8.09 52.65
N ALA A 3 28.40 8.24 51.32
CA ALA A 3 28.34 9.44 50.44
C ALA A 3 29.71 10.14 50.29
N VAL A 4 30.26 10.19 49.06
CA VAL A 4 30.87 11.32 48.29
C VAL A 4 31.55 10.72 47.04
N ALA A 5 31.25 11.05 45.78
CA ALA A 5 31.20 12.31 45.01
C ALA A 5 32.57 12.76 44.42
N ALA A 6 32.71 12.63 43.10
CA ALA A 6 33.47 13.47 42.17
C ALA A 6 32.85 13.24 40.78
N VAL A 7 31.92 14.06 40.26
CA VAL A 7 32.11 15.37 39.59
C VAL A 7 33.34 15.41 38.68
N GLU A 8 33.13 15.34 37.37
CA GLU A 8 33.40 16.46 36.46
C GLU A 8 32.82 16.15 35.06
N SER A 9 31.83 16.95 34.65
CA SER A 9 31.51 17.18 33.24
C SER A 9 32.21 18.49 32.82
N PRO A 10 32.45 18.71 31.52
CA PRO A 10 31.58 19.69 30.87
C PRO A 10 31.12 19.29 29.46
N SER A 11 29.86 19.65 29.22
CA SER A 11 29.04 19.59 28.00
C SER A 11 29.56 20.56 26.89
N PRO A 12 28.73 21.04 25.94
CA PRO A 12 28.02 20.40 24.84
C PRO A 12 28.36 21.11 23.48
N LYS A 13 27.91 20.58 22.34
CA LYS A 13 27.67 21.42 21.15
C LYS A 13 26.20 21.38 20.75
N VAL A 14 25.51 22.44 21.17
CA VAL A 14 24.24 22.93 20.64
C VAL A 14 24.51 23.64 19.32
N GLN A 15 23.67 23.38 18.31
CA GLN A 15 23.08 24.37 17.39
C GLN A 15 21.91 23.66 16.69
N LYS A 16 20.64 23.95 17.02
CA LYS A 16 19.80 25.05 16.47
C LYS A 16 19.79 25.02 14.93
N GLN A 17 18.70 25.16 14.19
CA GLN A 17 17.28 25.46 14.41
C GLN A 17 16.73 25.60 12.98
N GLY A 18 15.49 25.19 12.69
CA GLY A 18 14.90 25.55 11.41
C GLY A 18 13.66 24.78 11.04
N ILE A 19 12.55 25.06 11.73
CA ILE A 19 11.22 24.91 11.12
C ILE A 19 11.03 26.18 10.26
N PRO A 20 10.56 26.04 9.02
CA PRO A 20 9.65 27.05 8.51
C PRO A 20 8.32 26.40 8.10
N SER A 21 7.27 26.79 8.80
CA SER A 21 5.92 26.79 8.26
C SER A 21 5.83 27.92 7.23
N SER A 22 5.35 27.64 6.02
CA SER A 22 4.62 28.62 5.21
C SER A 22 3.73 27.87 4.23
N GLU A 23 2.47 28.28 4.26
CA GLU A 23 1.32 27.76 3.53
C GLU A 23 1.38 28.04 2.02
N ALA A 24 0.36 27.49 1.35
CA ALA A 24 -0.14 27.76 -0.01
C ALA A 24 0.33 26.77 -1.09
N GLN A 25 -0.51 26.18 -1.92
CA GLN A 25 -1.96 26.25 -2.16
C GLN A 25 -2.30 25.07 -3.10
N ALA A 26 -3.53 24.56 -3.02
CA ALA A 26 -4.09 23.65 -4.01
C ALA A 26 -4.31 24.38 -5.34
N ASP A 27 -3.99 23.74 -6.47
CA ASP A 27 -4.82 23.86 -7.68
C ASP A 27 -4.67 22.63 -8.60
N GLU A 28 -5.80 22.26 -9.16
CA GLU A 28 -6.11 21.06 -9.91
C GLU A 28 -5.62 21.19 -11.36
N THR A 29 -4.78 20.25 -11.83
CA THR A 29 -4.68 19.98 -13.28
C THR A 29 -4.89 18.50 -13.53
N VAL A 30 -6.05 18.23 -14.11
CA VAL A 30 -6.48 16.95 -14.66
C VAL A 30 -5.52 16.56 -15.78
N ALA A 31 -4.83 15.43 -15.62
CA ALA A 31 -4.25 14.68 -16.73
C ALA A 31 -4.25 13.18 -16.40
N HIS A 32 -5.28 12.49 -16.86
CA HIS A 32 -5.31 11.03 -16.96
C HIS A 32 -4.29 10.62 -18.03
N SER A 33 -3.09 10.24 -17.61
CA SER A 33 -2.13 9.53 -18.47
C SER A 33 -1.36 8.55 -17.60
N LEU A 34 -1.90 7.35 -17.47
CA LEU A 34 -1.16 6.22 -16.91
C LEU A 34 -0.21 5.73 -18.00
N ALA A 35 1.05 6.15 -17.93
CA ALA A 35 2.11 5.61 -18.74
C ALA A 35 2.21 4.08 -18.49
N PRO A 36 2.42 3.26 -19.54
CA PRO A 36 2.62 1.83 -19.35
C PRO A 36 3.89 1.61 -18.51
N GLY A 37 3.72 1.03 -17.32
CA GLY A 37 4.83 0.67 -16.43
C GLY A 37 5.01 1.50 -15.15
N VAL A 38 4.02 2.31 -14.74
CA VAL A 38 4.06 2.91 -13.40
C VAL A 38 3.75 1.82 -12.35
N GLN A 39 4.81 1.23 -11.80
CA GLN A 39 4.73 0.49 -10.54
C GLN A 39 4.44 1.52 -9.45
N ALA A 40 3.17 1.65 -9.09
CA ALA A 40 2.80 2.46 -7.94
C ALA A 40 3.45 1.83 -6.71
N SER A 41 4.28 2.58 -5.99
CA SER A 41 4.79 2.21 -4.67
C SER A 41 3.64 2.27 -3.65
N LEU A 42 2.67 1.36 -3.82
CA LEU A 42 1.71 1.03 -2.79
C LEU A 42 2.54 0.33 -1.70
N GLY A 43 2.62 0.94 -0.52
CA GLY A 43 3.32 0.34 0.61
C GLY A 43 2.80 -1.07 0.92
N GLU A 44 3.43 -1.77 1.86
CA GLU A 44 2.97 -3.12 2.24
C GLU A 44 1.51 -3.10 2.70
N MET A 45 0.67 -3.88 2.02
CA MET A 45 -0.71 -4.07 2.42
C MET A 45 -0.77 -4.97 3.66
N ARG A 46 -1.70 -4.67 4.58
CA ARG A 46 -1.99 -5.55 5.72
C ARG A 46 -2.84 -6.74 5.29
N ALA A 47 -2.30 -7.55 4.39
CA ALA A 47 -2.90 -8.77 3.88
C ALA A 47 -1.82 -9.85 3.82
N LYS A 48 -2.24 -11.13 3.82
CA LYS A 48 -1.32 -12.24 3.58
C LYS A 48 -0.86 -12.26 2.12
N SER A 49 -1.82 -12.07 1.22
CA SER A 49 -1.62 -11.97 -0.23
C SER A 49 -2.57 -10.93 -0.82
N ALA A 50 -2.13 -10.24 -1.87
CA ALA A 50 -2.92 -9.24 -2.60
C ALA A 50 -2.46 -9.12 -4.06
N VAL A 51 -3.41 -8.78 -4.93
CA VAL A 51 -3.15 -8.45 -6.34
C VAL A 51 -4.07 -7.30 -6.76
N LEU A 52 -3.53 -6.33 -7.49
CA LEU A 52 -4.29 -5.24 -8.11
C LEU A 52 -4.07 -5.27 -9.62
N VAL A 53 -5.15 -5.47 -10.36
CA VAL A 53 -5.13 -5.57 -11.83
C VAL A 53 -6.02 -4.48 -12.43
N GLU A 54 -5.53 -3.82 -13.48
CA GLU A 54 -6.38 -2.99 -14.32
C GLU A 54 -7.35 -3.87 -15.12
N ALA A 55 -8.65 -3.72 -14.90
CA ALA A 55 -9.65 -4.63 -15.43
C ALA A 55 -9.70 -4.74 -16.97
N SER A 56 -9.42 -3.66 -17.69
CA SER A 56 -9.54 -3.61 -19.16
C SER A 56 -8.32 -4.20 -19.87
N THR A 57 -7.11 -3.92 -19.38
CA THR A 57 -5.86 -4.37 -20.03
C THR A 57 -5.30 -5.64 -19.43
N GLY A 58 -5.72 -6.00 -18.21
CA GLY A 58 -5.11 -7.08 -17.45
C GLY A 58 -3.73 -6.73 -16.89
N THR A 59 -3.30 -5.46 -16.97
CA THR A 59 -2.00 -5.05 -16.44
C THR A 59 -2.02 -5.11 -14.91
N THR A 60 -1.09 -5.86 -14.32
CA THR A 60 -0.91 -5.86 -12.87
C THR A 60 -0.20 -4.58 -12.42
N ILE A 61 -0.79 -3.89 -11.46
CA ILE A 61 -0.29 -2.64 -10.87
C ILE A 61 0.45 -2.90 -9.54
N TYR A 62 0.08 -3.97 -8.84
CA TYR A 62 0.66 -4.35 -7.56
C TYR A 62 0.43 -5.82 -7.23
N GLU A 63 1.42 -6.46 -6.61
CA GLU A 63 1.39 -7.83 -6.13
C GLU A 63 2.06 -7.96 -4.76
N GLN A 64 1.50 -8.81 -3.91
CA GLN A 64 2.08 -9.25 -2.65
C GLN A 64 1.71 -10.73 -2.48
N ASN A 65 2.67 -11.64 -2.53
CA ASN A 65 2.45 -13.10 -2.40
C ASN A 65 1.27 -13.61 -3.27
N ALA A 66 1.10 -13.09 -4.49
CA ALA A 66 -0.09 -13.32 -5.31
C ALA A 66 -0.30 -14.79 -5.70
N ASP A 67 0.79 -15.55 -5.87
CA ASP A 67 0.76 -16.97 -6.22
C ASP A 67 0.74 -17.90 -4.99
N GLU A 68 0.67 -17.36 -3.77
CA GLU A 68 0.62 -18.19 -2.57
C GLU A 68 -0.72 -18.95 -2.50
N PRO A 69 -0.71 -20.29 -2.37
CA PRO A 69 -1.95 -21.05 -2.18
C PRO A 69 -2.62 -20.67 -0.86
N ILE A 70 -3.84 -20.15 -0.94
CA ILE A 70 -4.67 -19.78 0.22
C ILE A 70 -6.05 -20.43 0.10
N GLU A 71 -6.66 -20.75 1.25
CA GLU A 71 -8.01 -21.30 1.28
C GLU A 71 -9.01 -20.26 0.72
N PRO A 72 -9.80 -20.59 -0.30
CA PRO A 72 -10.69 -19.62 -0.95
C PRO A 72 -11.88 -19.24 -0.07
N ALA A 73 -12.23 -20.02 0.96
CA ALA A 73 -13.39 -19.79 1.82
C ALA A 73 -14.66 -19.47 0.99
N SER A 74 -15.38 -18.39 1.32
CA SER A 74 -16.56 -17.98 0.55
C SER A 74 -16.27 -17.48 -0.88
N PHE A 75 -15.01 -17.24 -1.24
CA PHE A 75 -14.60 -16.83 -2.59
C PHE A 75 -14.93 -17.89 -3.65
N THR A 76 -15.04 -19.18 -3.26
CA THR A 76 -15.55 -20.26 -4.13
C THR A 76 -16.93 -19.96 -4.72
N LYS A 77 -17.74 -19.10 -4.08
CA LYS A 77 -19.05 -18.68 -4.62
C LYS A 77 -18.93 -17.92 -5.94
N ILE A 78 -17.79 -17.27 -6.22
CA ILE A 78 -17.55 -16.61 -7.51
C ILE A 78 -17.54 -17.65 -8.64
N LEU A 79 -16.86 -18.79 -8.43
CA LEU A 79 -16.90 -19.90 -9.39
C LEU A 79 -18.33 -20.42 -9.59
N THR A 80 -19.09 -20.55 -8.50
CA THR A 80 -20.50 -21.00 -8.59
C THR A 80 -21.32 -20.04 -9.44
N LEU A 81 -21.22 -18.73 -9.19
CA LEU A 81 -21.93 -17.71 -9.96
C LEU A 81 -21.48 -17.67 -11.42
N TYR A 82 -20.19 -17.87 -11.69
CA TYR A 82 -19.67 -17.98 -13.05
C TYR A 82 -20.34 -19.13 -13.82
N LEU A 83 -20.38 -20.33 -13.23
CA LEU A 83 -21.00 -21.50 -13.86
C LEU A 83 -22.51 -21.34 -14.07
N VAL A 84 -23.22 -20.75 -13.10
CA VAL A 84 -24.65 -20.45 -13.25
C VAL A 84 -24.87 -19.44 -14.38
N ASN A 85 -24.06 -18.39 -14.46
CA ASN A 85 -24.16 -17.41 -15.53
C ASN A 85 -23.89 -18.02 -16.91
N GLU A 86 -22.92 -18.95 -17.01
CA GLU A 86 -22.67 -19.69 -18.24
C GLU A 86 -23.87 -20.58 -18.61
N ALA A 87 -24.46 -21.30 -17.65
CA ALA A 87 -25.65 -22.11 -17.89
C ALA A 87 -26.84 -21.26 -18.39
N LEU A 88 -27.06 -20.09 -17.77
CA LEU A 88 -28.09 -19.14 -18.21
C LEU A 88 -27.85 -18.62 -19.64
N LYS A 89 -26.60 -18.31 -20.00
CA LYS A 89 -26.25 -17.91 -21.38
C LYS A 89 -26.45 -19.05 -22.38
N ASN A 90 -26.18 -20.28 -21.96
CA ASN A 90 -26.32 -21.48 -22.78
C ASN A 90 -27.76 -22.00 -22.85
N GLY A 91 -28.67 -21.46 -22.03
CA GLY A 91 -30.08 -21.87 -21.98
C GLY A 91 -30.33 -23.22 -21.31
N THR A 92 -29.46 -23.63 -20.40
CA THR A 92 -29.53 -24.91 -19.66
C THR A 92 -29.75 -24.72 -18.18
#